data_AF-A0A2T7H6V8-F1
#
_entry.id   AF-A0A2T7H6V8-F1
#
_cell.length_a   1.000
_cell.length_b   1.000
_cell.length_c   1.000
_cell.angle_alpha   90.00
_cell.angle_beta   90.00
_cell.angle_gamma   90.00
#
_symmetry.space_group_name_H-M   'P 1'
#
loop_
_entity.id
_entity.type
_entity.pdbx_description
1 polymer ?
#
loop_
_entity_poly.entity_id
_entity_poly.type
_entity_poly.pdbx_seq_one_letter_code
_entity_poly.pdbx_strand_id
1 'polypeptide(L)'
;MIDLKDEIETAREKVAYCRIRAERPSARLEDEFALEKARNRLLTLELRLLKLGEGSRGETGRKVPEGRTKRTKQERKILTARERAEAAFGSLQRVPDSRPVACATKGRD
;
A
#
# COMPACT_ATOMS: atom_id res chain seq x y z
N MET A 1 -20.65 5.21 -24.72
CA MET A 1 -19.55 5.15 -23.73
C MET A 1 -19.74 3.84 -23.01
N ILE A 2 -18.69 3.02 -22.87
CA ILE A 2 -18.78 1.75 -22.13
C ILE A 2 -18.68 2.08 -20.65
N ASP A 3 -19.60 1.55 -19.83
CA ASP A 3 -19.59 1.83 -18.41
C ASP A 3 -18.48 1.06 -17.70
N LEU A 4 -17.95 1.61 -16.60
CA LEU A 4 -16.89 0.97 -15.81
C LEU A 4 -17.30 -0.44 -15.32
N LYS A 5 -18.61 -0.66 -15.13
CA LYS A 5 -19.17 -1.97 -14.78
C LYS A 5 -19.03 -2.98 -15.91
N ASP A 6 -19.29 -2.56 -17.15
CA ASP A 6 -19.14 -3.41 -18.34
C ASP A 6 -17.66 -3.75 -18.59
N GLU A 7 -16.75 -2.80 -18.33
CA GLU A 7 -15.30 -3.08 -18.38
C GLU A 7 -14.88 -4.13 -17.35
N ILE A 8 -15.45 -4.09 -16.15
CA ILE A 8 -15.19 -5.08 -15.08
C ILE A 8 -15.72 -6.45 -15.49
N GLU A 9 -16.93 -6.52 -16.02
CA GLU A 9 -17.53 -7.78 -16.49
C GLU A 9 -16.69 -8.42 -17.61
N THR A 10 -16.32 -7.63 -18.62
CA THR A 10 -15.42 -8.09 -19.69
C THR A 10 -14.07 -8.57 -19.14
N ALA A 11 -13.53 -7.91 -18.11
CA ALA A 11 -12.28 -8.32 -17.48
C ALA A 11 -12.44 -9.64 -16.71
N ARG A 12 -13.58 -9.88 -16.07
CA ARG A 12 -13.89 -11.16 -15.39
C ARG A 12 -13.96 -12.32 -16.37
N GLU A 13 -14.60 -12.14 -17.52
CA GLU A 13 -14.64 -13.14 -18.58
C GLU A 13 -13.23 -13.48 -19.08
N LYS A 14 -12.39 -12.47 -19.28
CA LYS A 14 -10.99 -12.67 -19.67
C LYS A 14 -10.19 -13.45 -18.62
N VAL A 15 -10.40 -13.16 -17.33
CA VAL A 15 -9.77 -13.94 -16.24
C VAL A 15 -10.23 -15.39 -16.28
N ALA A 16 -11.52 -15.65 -16.46
CA ALA A 16 -12.06 -17.01 -16.55
C ALA A 16 -11.46 -17.76 -17.75
N TYR A 17 -11.38 -17.13 -18.91
CA TYR A 17 -10.76 -17.70 -20.11
C TYR A 17 -9.27 -18.03 -19.90
N CYS A 18 -8.49 -17.07 -19.38
CA CYS A 18 -7.07 -17.30 -19.11
C CYS A 18 -6.84 -18.36 -18.04
N ARG A 19 -7.74 -18.49 -17.06
CA ARG A 19 -7.67 -19.51 -16.02
C ARG A 19 -7.78 -20.91 -16.61
N ILE A 20 -8.79 -21.15 -17.44
CA ILE A 20 -8.98 -22.43 -18.14
C ILE A 20 -7.74 -22.79 -18.98
N ARG A 21 -7.10 -21.79 -19.60
CA ARG A 21 -5.87 -22.01 -20.38
C ARG A 21 -4.66 -22.37 -19.51
N ALA A 22 -4.45 -21.63 -18.42
CA ALA A 22 -3.32 -21.85 -17.52
C ALA A 22 -3.44 -23.15 -16.71
N GLU A 23 -4.65 -23.65 -16.48
CA GLU A 23 -4.89 -24.93 -15.78
C GLU A 23 -4.63 -26.16 -16.67
N ARG A 24 -4.38 -25.99 -17.98
CA ARG A 24 -4.09 -27.13 -18.87
C ARG A 24 -2.75 -27.76 -18.51
N PRO A 25 -2.62 -29.10 -18.57
CA PRO A 25 -1.32 -29.76 -18.37
C PRO A 25 -0.22 -29.34 -19.35
N SER A 26 -0.62 -28.82 -20.52
CA SER A 26 0.26 -28.29 -21.56
C SER A 26 0.43 -26.76 -21.49
N ALA A 27 -0.01 -26.12 -20.41
CA ALA A 27 0.10 -24.68 -20.25
C ALA A 27 1.57 -24.27 -20.20
N ARG A 28 1.87 -23.14 -20.85
CA ARG A 28 3.21 -22.55 -20.82
C ARG A 28 3.24 -21.41 -19.83
N LEU A 29 4.44 -20.98 -19.45
CA LEU A 29 4.67 -19.79 -18.62
C LEU A 29 3.94 -18.55 -19.14
N GLU A 30 3.80 -18.43 -20.47
CA GLU A 30 3.06 -17.33 -21.10
C GLU A 30 1.55 -17.36 -20.78
N ASP A 31 0.96 -18.53 -20.62
CA ASP A 31 -0.46 -18.67 -20.25
C ASP A 31 -0.70 -18.24 -18.80
N GLU A 32 0.22 -18.61 -17.90
CA GLU A 32 0.20 -18.16 -16.50
C GLU A 32 0.38 -16.64 -16.41
N PHE A 33 1.33 -16.08 -17.16
CA PHE A 33 1.55 -14.64 -17.22
C PHE A 33 0.32 -13.90 -17.80
N ALA A 34 -0.35 -14.47 -18.81
CA ALA A 34 -1.57 -13.91 -19.35
C ALA A 34 -2.71 -13.89 -18.31
N LEU A 35 -2.85 -14.96 -17.51
CA LEU A 35 -3.80 -15.01 -16.39
C LEU A 35 -3.49 -13.92 -15.35
N GLU A 36 -2.24 -13.78 -14.96
CA GLU A 36 -1.83 -12.79 -13.96
C GLU A 36 -2.04 -11.35 -14.48
N LYS A 37 -1.76 -11.10 -15.76
CA LYS A 37 -2.07 -9.83 -16.41
C LYS A 37 -3.58 -9.53 -16.41
N ALA A 38 -4.41 -10.53 -16.70
CA ALA A 38 -5.87 -10.39 -16.68
C ALA A 38 -6.39 -10.07 -15.26
N ARG A 39 -5.87 -10.76 -14.24
CA ARG A 39 -6.19 -10.50 -12.82
C ARG A 39 -5.82 -9.09 -12.40
N ASN A 40 -4.62 -8.64 -12.74
CA ASN A 40 -4.16 -7.29 -12.43
C ASN A 40 -5.03 -6.21 -13.11
N ARG A 41 -5.48 -6.46 -14.34
CA ARG A 41 -6.43 -5.56 -15.03
C ARG A 41 -7.77 -5.50 -14.29
N LEU A 42 -8.32 -6.65 -13.90
CA LEU A 42 -9.56 -6.72 -13.13
C LEU A 42 -9.45 -5.97 -11.80
N LEU A 43 -8.39 -6.23 -11.02
CA LEU A 43 -8.13 -5.55 -9.75
C LEU A 43 -8.02 -4.03 -9.92
N THR A 44 -7.34 -3.58 -10.98
CA THR A 44 -7.20 -2.14 -11.28
C THR A 44 -8.57 -1.49 -11.52
N LEU A 45 -9.47 -2.18 -12.23
CA LEU A 45 -10.81 -1.68 -12.50
C LEU A 45 -11.68 -1.67 -11.24
N GLU A 46 -11.60 -2.72 -10.43
CA GLU A 46 -12.32 -2.81 -9.14
C GLU A 46 -11.86 -1.71 -8.17
N LEU A 47 -10.55 -1.45 -8.08
CA LEU A 47 -10.00 -0.32 -7.30
C LEU A 47 -10.51 1.04 -7.81
N ARG A 48 -10.65 1.22 -9.12
CA ARG A 48 -11.24 2.46 -9.67
C ARG A 48 -12.70 2.61 -9.28
N LEU A 49 -13.47 1.51 -9.32
CA LEU A 49 -14.87 1.52 -8.91
C LEU A 49 -15.00 1.86 -7.42
N LEU A 50 -14.14 1.29 -6.57
CA LEU A 50 -14.09 1.60 -5.14
C LEU A 50 -13.74 3.08 -4.90
N LYS A 51 -12.72 3.61 -5.56
CA LYS A 51 -12.34 5.04 -5.45
C LYS A 51 -13.44 5.98 -5.93
N LEU A 52 -14.20 5.60 -6.96
CA LEU A 52 -15.37 6.36 -7.41
C LEU A 52 -16.47 6.38 -6.34
N GLY A 53 -16.68 5.26 -5.65
CA GLY A 53 -17.61 5.16 -4.52
C GLY A 53 -17.15 5.93 -3.27
N GLU A 54 -15.84 5.95 -2.99
CA GLU A 54 -15.24 6.73 -1.88
C GLU A 54 -15.36 8.24 -2.11
N GLY A 55 -15.27 8.71 -3.36
CA GLY A 55 -15.53 10.13 -3.69
C GLY A 55 -16.98 10.59 -3.46
N SER A 56 -17.92 9.64 -3.33
CA SER A 56 -19.34 9.92 -3.05
C SER A 56 -19.72 9.76 -1.57
N ARG A 57 -18.87 9.13 -0.75
CA ARG A 57 -19.12 8.88 0.67
C ARG A 57 -18.07 9.59 1.54
N GLY A 58 -18.26 10.89 1.67
CA GLY A 58 -17.71 11.66 2.80
C GLY A 58 -16.22 11.92 2.73
N GLU A 59 -15.88 13.19 2.48
CA GLU A 59 -14.71 13.83 3.07
C GLU A 59 -14.77 13.80 4.61
N THR A 60 -14.70 12.62 5.22
CA THR A 60 -14.49 12.50 6.66
C THR A 60 -13.67 11.26 6.95
N GLY A 61 -12.36 11.49 7.13
CA GLY A 61 -11.61 10.70 8.09
C GLY A 61 -10.94 9.44 7.58
N ARG A 62 -10.02 9.57 6.62
CA ARG A 62 -8.71 8.89 6.71
C ARG A 62 -7.76 9.48 5.67
N LYS A 63 -6.99 10.47 6.11
CA LYS A 63 -5.72 10.79 5.46
C LYS A 63 -4.77 9.61 5.70
N VAL A 64 -4.91 8.55 4.91
CA VAL A 64 -3.76 7.69 4.61
C VAL A 64 -2.81 8.61 3.84
N PRO A 65 -1.55 8.80 4.26
CA PRO A 65 -0.59 9.47 3.40
C PRO A 65 -0.28 8.51 2.24
N GLU A 66 -1.15 8.53 1.23
CA GLU A 66 -0.83 8.07 -0.12
C GLU A 66 0.45 8.82 -0.47
N GLY A 67 1.55 8.06 -0.64
CA GLY A 67 2.88 8.54 -1.05
C GLY A 67 2.85 9.12 -2.46
N ARG A 68 2.06 10.17 -2.66
CA ARG A 68 2.29 11.15 -3.70
C ARG A 68 3.54 11.87 -3.28
N THR A 69 4.68 11.44 -3.81
CA THR A 69 5.87 12.27 -3.86
C THR A 69 5.54 13.51 -4.70
N LYS A 70 4.83 14.46 -4.09
CA LYS A 70 4.99 15.86 -4.42
C LYS A 70 6.48 16.06 -4.28
N ARG A 71 7.18 16.25 -5.41
CA ARG A 71 8.56 16.75 -5.43
C ARG A 71 8.53 18.14 -4.81
N THR A 72 8.39 18.22 -3.48
CA THR A 72 8.91 19.35 -2.74
C THR A 72 10.41 19.21 -2.91
N LYS A 73 11.02 20.12 -3.68
CA LYS A 73 12.45 20.39 -3.64
C LYS A 73 12.77 20.81 -2.20
N GLN A 74 12.79 19.85 -1.29
CA GLN A 74 13.39 20.03 0.01
C GLN A 74 14.87 19.89 -0.29
N GLU A 75 15.54 21.03 -0.39
CA GLU A 75 17.00 21.09 -0.39
C GLU A 75 17.46 20.39 0.87
N ARG A 76 17.70 19.08 0.76
CA ARG A 76 18.33 18.30 1.82
C ARG A 76 19.77 18.75 1.81
N LYS A 77 20.07 19.76 2.64
CA LYS A 77 21.44 20.07 3.02
C LYS A 77 22.10 18.75 3.40
N ILE A 78 23.18 18.39 2.73
CA ILE A 78 23.88 17.13 2.97
C ILE A 78 24.50 17.26 4.36
N LEU A 79 23.76 16.86 5.38
CA LEU A 79 24.25 16.83 6.75
C LEU A 79 25.33 15.75 6.84
N THR A 80 26.46 16.14 7.42
CA THR A 80 27.52 15.21 7.78
C THR A 80 26.98 14.14 8.73
N ALA A 81 27.62 12.97 8.77
CA ALA A 81 27.17 11.86 9.63
C ALA A 81 27.03 12.28 11.10
N ARG A 82 27.91 13.18 11.56
CA ARG A 82 27.90 13.76 12.91
C ARG A 82 26.65 14.59 13.18
N GLU A 83 26.34 15.56 12.33
CA GLU A 83 25.16 16.42 12.50
C GLU A 83 23.86 15.61 12.47
N ARG A 84 23.83 14.56 11.64
CA ARG A 84 22.69 13.63 11.57
C ARG A 84 22.52 12.84 12.86
N ALA A 85 23.61 12.41 13.49
CA ALA A 85 23.58 11.73 14.77
C ALA A 85 23.15 12.69 15.90
N GLU A 86 23.73 13.90 15.97
CA GLU A 86 23.40 14.89 17.00
C GLU A 86 21.92 15.30 16.94
N ALA A 87 21.35 15.48 15.75
CA ALA A 87 19.91 15.76 15.57
C ALA A 87 19.02 14.59 16.02
N ALA A 88 19.43 13.34 15.75
CA ALA A 88 18.71 12.14 16.16
C ALA A 88 18.78 11.91 17.68
N PHE A 89 19.89 12.25 18.33
CA PHE A 89 20.00 12.18 19.79
C PHE A 89 19.26 13.32 20.49
N GLY A 90 19.28 14.53 19.92
CA GLY A 90 18.55 15.67 20.47
C GLY A 90 17.03 15.47 20.49
N SER A 91 16.46 14.71 19.55
CA SER A 91 15.02 14.38 19.56
C SER A 91 14.65 13.38 20.66
N LEU A 92 15.59 12.51 21.08
CA LEU A 92 15.40 11.58 22.19
C LEU A 92 15.58 12.26 23.56
N GLN A 93 16.38 13.33 23.63
CA GLN A 93 16.65 14.04 24.88
C GLN A 93 15.59 15.10 25.26
N ARG A 94 14.64 15.43 24.37
CA ARG A 94 13.51 16.34 24.69
C ARG A 94 12.36 15.66 25.45
N VAL A 95 12.68 14.76 26.38
CA VAL A 95 11.73 14.28 27.39
C VAL A 95 12.26 14.64 28.77
N PRO A 96 11.86 15.79 29.35
CA PRO A 96 12.01 16.01 30.78
C PRO A 96 10.80 15.42 31.52
N ASP A 97 11.07 14.33 32.24
CA ASP A 97 10.48 13.87 33.50
C ASP A 97 8.99 14.14 33.82
N SER A 98 8.20 13.06 33.87
CA SER A 98 7.15 12.88 34.90
C SER A 98 7.15 11.45 35.47
N ARG A 99 8.19 11.18 36.27
CA ARG A 99 8.24 10.39 37.53
C ARG A 99 7.89 8.87 37.57
N PRO A 100 8.45 8.17 38.59
CA PRO A 100 8.67 6.72 38.58
C PRO A 100 7.62 5.94 39.39
N VAL A 101 7.36 4.68 39.04
CA VAL A 101 6.77 3.71 39.98
C VAL A 101 7.49 2.36 39.86
N ALA A 102 7.78 1.84 41.03
CA ALA A 102 8.65 0.74 41.37
C ALA A 102 8.04 -0.66 41.14
N CYS A 103 8.94 -1.64 41.22
CA CYS A 103 8.78 -2.96 41.83
C CYS A 103 7.80 -4.00 41.24
N ALA A 104 8.43 -5.04 40.69
CA ALA A 104 8.36 -6.45 41.12
C ALA A 104 7.06 -7.26 40.97
N THR A 105 7.16 -8.41 40.29
CA THR A 105 6.92 -9.78 40.81
C THR A 105 7.48 -10.76 39.75
N LYS A 106 8.55 -11.54 40.01
CA LYS A 106 8.66 -12.87 40.67
C LYS A 106 7.89 -14.02 40.00
N GLY A 107 8.62 -15.11 39.67
CA GLY A 107 8.15 -16.50 39.48
C GLY A 107 8.71 -17.13 38.20
N ARG A 108 9.78 -17.95 38.26
CA ARG A 108 9.81 -19.44 38.31
C ARG A 108 9.16 -20.09 37.08
N ASP A 109 9.79 -21.04 36.39
CA ASP A 109 10.59 -22.18 36.85
C ASP A 109 11.97 -22.35 36.16
#